data_AF-A0A2T0GYK8-F1
#
_entry.id   AF-A0A2T0GYK8-F1
#
_cell.length_a   1.000
_cell.length_b   1.000
_cell.length_c   1.000
_cell.angle_alpha   90.00
_cell.angle_beta   90.00
_cell.angle_gamma   90.00
#
_symmetry.space_group_name_H-M   'P 1'
#
loop_
_entity.id
_entity.type
_entity.pdbx_description
1 polymer ?
#
loop_
_entity_poly.entity_id
_entity_poly.type
_entity_poly.pdbx_seq_one_letter_code
_entity_poly.pdbx_strand_id
1 'polypeptide(L)'
;MPFNTTAFELRSDISDILCSWASLIVDTRRVSRPERTVPSVSGFLLTHLDWLAEHEVGAELSAETAGLVERARRILSSEKVHAFAVGSCPERACTGTLRASVHPDTPGRLSEVRCTVERTHRWAESEWLRLGERVSGESGRTRRPMWLGVAEITRMWNVSRGSVYRLASERSWRRCSRGRKTYYHSDDVAETMRDRVSRS
;
A
#
# COMPACT_ATOMS: atom_id res chain seq x y z
N MET A 1 -15.62 5.39 10.02
CA MET A 1 -14.46 5.20 9.12
C MET A 1 -13.59 6.43 9.23
N PRO A 2 -12.25 6.36 9.35
CA PRO A 2 -11.44 7.57 9.27
C PRO A 2 -11.54 8.14 7.85
N PHE A 3 -11.84 9.43 7.73
CA PHE A 3 -11.94 10.14 6.46
C PHE A 3 -10.53 10.40 5.95
N ASN A 4 -10.18 9.90 4.76
CA ASN A 4 -8.89 10.17 4.14
C ASN A 4 -8.98 11.49 3.37
N THR A 5 -8.73 12.60 4.07
CA THR A 5 -8.81 13.96 3.52
C THR A 5 -7.93 14.13 2.27
N THR A 6 -6.73 13.55 2.27
CA THR A 6 -5.80 13.62 1.13
C THR A 6 -6.33 12.90 -0.11
N ALA A 7 -7.03 11.78 0.06
CA ALA A 7 -7.68 11.08 -1.06
C ALA A 7 -8.89 11.86 -1.60
N PHE A 8 -9.62 12.56 -0.73
CA PHE A 8 -10.73 13.43 -1.14
C PHE A 8 -10.22 14.66 -1.91
N GLU A 9 -9.20 15.34 -1.41
CA GLU A 9 -8.52 16.46 -2.09
C GLU A 9 -8.03 16.05 -3.48
N LEU A 10 -7.35 14.91 -3.59
CA LEU A 10 -6.87 14.42 -4.89
C LEU A 10 -8.04 14.13 -5.87
N ARG A 11 -9.17 13.62 -5.37
CA ARG A 11 -10.35 13.38 -6.23
C ARG A 11 -10.92 14.68 -6.77
N SER A 12 -10.93 15.74 -5.98
CA SER A 12 -11.32 17.08 -6.42
C SER A 12 -10.35 17.60 -7.49
N ASP A 13 -9.04 17.54 -7.24
CA ASP A 13 -8.01 17.95 -8.21
C ASP A 13 -8.13 17.22 -9.56
N ILE A 14 -8.37 15.90 -9.52
CA ILE A 14 -8.60 15.09 -10.74
C ILE A 14 -9.82 15.62 -11.51
N SER A 15 -10.91 15.91 -10.79
CA SER A 15 -12.14 16.36 -11.43
C SER A 15 -11.97 17.75 -12.05
N ASP A 16 -11.28 18.65 -11.37
CA ASP A 16 -11.08 20.03 -11.80
C ASP A 16 -10.18 20.12 -13.04
N ILE A 17 -9.04 19.41 -13.04
CA ILE A 17 -8.14 19.35 -14.20
C ILE A 17 -8.82 18.70 -15.40
N LEU A 18 -9.49 17.56 -15.23
CA LEU A 18 -10.19 16.93 -16.38
C LEU A 18 -11.29 17.86 -16.94
N CYS A 19 -12.00 18.60 -16.07
CA CYS A 19 -13.01 19.56 -16.50
C CYS A 19 -12.43 20.79 -17.19
N SER A 20 -11.24 21.27 -16.80
CA SER A 20 -10.59 22.40 -17.49
C SER A 20 -10.21 22.02 -18.92
N TRP A 21 -9.61 20.85 -19.11
CA TRP A 21 -9.26 20.33 -20.43
C TRP A 21 -10.48 20.06 -21.31
N ALA A 22 -11.56 19.53 -20.73
CA ALA A 22 -12.81 19.37 -21.48
C ALA A 22 -13.42 20.72 -21.90
N SER A 23 -13.27 21.76 -21.07
CA SER A 23 -13.76 23.10 -21.39
C SER A 23 -12.97 23.71 -22.56
N LEU A 24 -11.64 23.54 -22.61
CA LEU A 24 -10.82 23.96 -23.75
C LEU A 24 -11.33 23.35 -25.08
N ILE A 25 -11.63 22.05 -25.11
CA ILE A 25 -12.17 21.39 -26.31
C ILE A 25 -13.55 21.95 -26.66
N VAL A 26 -14.44 22.13 -25.68
CA VAL A 26 -15.78 22.68 -25.90
C VAL A 26 -15.69 24.08 -26.50
N ASP A 27 -14.82 24.94 -25.99
CA ASP A 27 -14.68 26.32 -26.44
C ASP A 27 -14.06 26.39 -27.85
N THR A 28 -13.00 25.61 -28.11
CA THR A 28 -12.29 25.66 -29.39
C THR A 28 -13.01 24.89 -30.49
N ARG A 29 -13.58 23.71 -30.20
CA ARG A 29 -14.26 22.86 -31.18
C ARG A 29 -15.77 23.08 -31.25
N ARG A 30 -16.35 23.84 -30.32
CA ARG A 30 -17.79 24.12 -30.21
C ARG A 30 -18.65 22.85 -30.17
N VAL A 31 -18.16 21.83 -29.47
CA VAL A 31 -18.87 20.55 -29.27
C VAL A 31 -19.70 20.57 -27.99
N SER A 32 -20.65 19.64 -27.86
CA SER A 32 -21.47 19.51 -26.67
C SER A 32 -20.62 19.16 -25.44
N ARG A 33 -20.91 19.82 -24.32
CA ARG A 33 -20.23 19.61 -23.05
C ARG A 33 -20.57 18.23 -22.46
N PRO A 34 -19.59 17.46 -21.96
CA PRO A 34 -19.87 16.22 -21.24
C PRO A 34 -20.49 16.50 -19.88
N GLU A 35 -21.17 15.50 -19.31
CA GLU A 35 -21.55 15.51 -17.90
C GLU A 35 -20.31 15.65 -17.01
N ARG A 36 -20.42 16.41 -15.90
CA ARG A 36 -19.31 16.65 -14.96
C ARG A 36 -19.09 15.47 -14.01
N THR A 37 -18.88 14.29 -14.58
CA THR A 37 -18.45 13.09 -13.86
C THR A 37 -17.10 12.65 -14.42
N VAL A 38 -16.23 12.09 -13.57
CA VAL A 38 -14.90 11.63 -14.02
C VAL A 38 -15.00 10.67 -15.22
N PRO A 39 -15.87 9.63 -15.22
CA PRO A 39 -16.01 8.74 -16.38
C PRO A 39 -16.45 9.46 -17.66
N SER A 40 -17.47 10.34 -17.58
CA SER A 40 -18.00 11.04 -18.75
C SER A 40 -16.98 12.03 -19.33
N VAL A 41 -16.27 12.76 -18.47
CA VAL A 41 -15.21 13.68 -18.88
C VAL A 41 -14.02 12.93 -19.46
N SER A 42 -13.57 11.84 -18.83
CA SER A 42 -12.48 11.01 -19.37
C SER A 42 -12.84 10.43 -20.74
N GLY A 43 -14.04 9.89 -20.92
CA GLY A 43 -14.48 9.37 -22.23
C GLY A 43 -14.51 10.45 -23.31
N PHE A 44 -14.99 11.64 -22.96
CA PHE A 44 -14.96 12.80 -23.85
C PHE A 44 -13.54 13.21 -24.25
N LEU A 45 -12.60 13.26 -23.30
CA LEU A 45 -11.19 13.55 -23.57
C LEU A 45 -10.55 12.49 -24.45
N LEU A 46 -10.80 11.20 -24.17
CA LEU A 46 -10.31 10.08 -24.98
C LEU A 46 -10.78 10.18 -26.44
N THR A 47 -12.00 10.65 -26.68
CA THR A 47 -12.57 10.83 -28.02
C THR A 47 -11.88 11.94 -28.81
N HIS A 48 -11.28 12.92 -28.12
CA HIS A 48 -10.61 14.08 -28.71
C HIS A 48 -9.09 14.05 -28.55
N LEU A 49 -8.51 12.89 -28.20
CA LEU A 49 -7.07 12.77 -27.93
C LEU A 49 -6.21 13.13 -29.14
N ASP A 50 -6.59 12.71 -30.34
CA ASP A 50 -5.83 13.02 -31.56
C ASP A 50 -5.74 14.54 -31.77
N TRP A 51 -6.86 15.24 -31.56
CA TRP A 51 -6.89 16.70 -31.63
C TRP A 51 -6.05 17.36 -30.53
N LEU A 52 -6.10 16.83 -29.30
CA LEU A 52 -5.29 17.34 -28.19
C LEU A 52 -3.78 17.11 -28.42
N ALA A 53 -3.40 16.00 -29.05
CA ALA A 53 -2.01 15.67 -29.35
C ALA A 53 -1.41 16.61 -30.41
N GLU A 54 -2.24 17.13 -31.32
CA GLU A 54 -1.85 18.12 -32.33
C GLU A 54 -1.94 19.57 -31.81
N HIS A 55 -2.61 19.81 -30.69
CA HIS A 55 -2.80 21.14 -30.13
C HIS A 55 -1.54 21.63 -29.41
N GLU A 56 -1.28 22.95 -29.46
CA GLU A 56 -0.08 23.59 -28.88
C GLU A 56 0.12 23.34 -27.38
N VAL A 57 -0.94 23.01 -26.64
CA VAL A 57 -0.93 22.72 -25.20
C VAL A 57 -1.03 21.21 -24.88
N GLY A 58 -0.94 20.33 -25.88
CA GLY A 58 -1.02 18.87 -25.67
C GLY A 58 0.07 18.32 -24.72
N ALA A 59 1.25 18.96 -24.71
CA ALA A 59 2.31 18.64 -23.77
C ALA A 59 1.94 18.97 -22.32
N GLU A 60 1.21 20.06 -22.08
CA GLU A 60 0.77 20.49 -20.76
C GLU A 60 -0.30 19.55 -20.21
N LEU A 61 -1.29 19.16 -21.03
CA LEU A 61 -2.27 18.12 -20.68
C LEU A 61 -1.58 16.83 -20.21
N SER A 62 -0.58 16.39 -20.98
CA SER A 62 0.16 15.16 -20.68
C SER A 62 0.91 15.27 -19.36
N ALA A 63 1.55 16.41 -19.10
CA ALA A 63 2.28 16.67 -17.87
C ALA A 63 1.35 16.75 -16.65
N GLU A 64 0.23 17.47 -16.75
CA GLU A 64 -0.74 17.59 -15.65
C GLU A 64 -1.40 16.25 -15.31
N THR A 65 -1.80 15.49 -16.33
CA THR A 65 -2.39 14.16 -16.16
C THR A 65 -1.38 13.18 -15.57
N ALA A 66 -0.13 13.20 -16.02
CA ALA A 66 0.95 12.40 -15.45
C ALA A 66 1.20 12.77 -13.97
N GLY A 67 1.16 14.06 -13.63
CA GLY A 67 1.28 14.56 -12.27
C GLY A 67 0.15 14.04 -11.36
N LEU A 68 -1.09 14.02 -11.84
CA LEU A 68 -2.23 13.45 -11.11
C LEU A 68 -2.07 11.94 -10.89
N VAL A 69 -1.70 11.20 -11.93
CA VAL A 69 -1.46 9.75 -11.85
C VAL A 69 -0.35 9.44 -10.85
N GLU A 70 0.75 10.20 -10.85
CA GLU A 70 1.84 9.97 -9.92
C GLU A 70 1.46 10.32 -8.47
N ARG A 71 0.66 11.35 -8.24
CA ARG A 71 0.09 11.63 -6.92
C ARG A 71 -0.84 10.52 -6.45
N ALA A 72 -1.71 10.01 -7.32
CA ALA A 72 -2.60 8.89 -7.02
C ALA A 72 -1.80 7.62 -6.68
N ARG A 73 -0.80 7.28 -7.48
CA ARG A 73 0.11 6.17 -7.22
C ARG A 73 0.85 6.33 -5.90
N ARG A 74 1.30 7.53 -5.53
CA ARG A 74 1.93 7.79 -4.23
C ARG A 74 0.99 7.54 -3.05
N ILE A 75 -0.26 8.00 -3.12
CA ILE A 75 -1.25 7.73 -2.07
C ILE A 75 -1.53 6.22 -1.96
N LEU A 76 -1.78 5.57 -3.10
CA LEU A 76 -2.06 4.14 -3.17
C LEU A 76 -0.87 3.26 -2.77
N SER A 77 0.35 3.70 -3.04
CA SER A 77 1.58 2.95 -2.70
C SER A 77 2.01 3.18 -1.25
N SER A 78 1.82 4.38 -0.70
CA SER A 78 2.06 4.69 0.72
C SER A 78 1.19 3.82 1.64
N GLU A 79 -0.04 3.51 1.20
CA GLU A 79 -0.93 2.57 1.87
C GLU A 79 -0.46 1.10 1.75
N LYS A 80 0.37 0.77 0.75
CA LYS A 80 0.78 -0.59 0.39
C LYS A 80 2.21 -0.97 0.81
N VAL A 81 3.09 -0.03 1.16
CA VAL A 81 4.42 -0.36 1.72
C VAL A 81 4.28 -0.76 3.19
N HIS A 82 4.10 -2.05 3.41
CA HIS A 82 4.00 -2.61 4.76
C HIS A 82 5.39 -2.78 5.35
N ALA A 83 5.89 -1.74 6.01
CA ALA A 83 7.13 -1.80 6.75
C ALA A 83 6.92 -2.41 8.14
N PHE A 84 7.38 -3.63 8.39
CA PHE A 84 7.27 -4.29 9.70
C PHE A 84 8.63 -4.79 10.21
N ALA A 85 8.76 -4.84 11.53
CA ALA A 85 9.96 -5.37 12.19
C ALA A 85 9.99 -6.90 12.06
N VAL A 86 11.10 -7.44 11.57
CA VAL A 86 11.29 -8.89 11.34
C VAL A 86 12.01 -9.54 12.53
N GLY A 87 12.98 -8.85 13.12
CA GLY A 87 13.81 -9.37 14.20
C GLY A 87 15.08 -8.55 14.38
N SER A 88 16.01 -8.97 15.24
CA SER A 88 17.32 -8.33 15.40
C SER A 88 18.21 -8.57 14.18
N CYS A 89 19.12 -7.64 13.91
CA CYS A 89 20.13 -7.81 12.86
C CYS A 89 21.08 -8.96 13.21
N PRO A 90 21.35 -9.91 12.29
CA PRO A 90 22.23 -11.06 12.54
C PRO A 90 23.73 -10.72 12.37
N GLU A 91 24.07 -9.46 12.11
CA GLU A 91 25.47 -9.05 11.96
C GLU A 91 26.10 -8.77 13.33
N ARG A 92 27.33 -9.25 13.53
CA ARG A 92 28.05 -9.13 14.81
C ARG A 92 28.26 -7.66 15.16
N ALA A 93 28.08 -7.33 16.44
CA ALA A 93 28.14 -5.96 16.97
C ALA A 93 27.09 -4.98 16.40
N CYS A 94 26.06 -5.45 15.68
CA CYS A 94 24.93 -4.63 15.27
C CYS A 94 23.77 -4.75 16.27
N THR A 95 23.34 -3.63 16.84
CA THR A 95 22.18 -3.57 17.75
C THR A 95 20.87 -3.22 17.04
N GLY A 96 20.89 -3.14 15.71
CA GLY A 96 19.74 -2.73 14.92
C GLY A 96 18.69 -3.81 14.76
N THR A 97 17.50 -3.37 14.35
CA THR A 97 16.36 -4.24 14.03
C THR A 97 16.21 -4.31 12.52
N LEU A 98 15.78 -5.45 12.00
CA LEU A 98 15.44 -5.64 10.61
C LEU A 98 14.04 -5.11 10.32
N ARG A 99 13.90 -4.31 9.27
CA ARG A 99 12.63 -3.82 8.73
C ARG A 99 12.46 -4.39 7.33
N ALA A 100 11.43 -5.20 7.13
CA ALA A 100 11.00 -5.63 5.79
C ALA A 100 10.15 -4.53 5.17
N SER A 101 10.32 -4.27 3.88
CA SER A 101 9.38 -3.49 3.06
C SER A 101 8.87 -4.38 1.94
N VAL A 102 7.58 -4.71 2.00
CA VAL A 102 6.90 -5.49 0.95
C VAL A 102 6.22 -4.53 -0.02
N HIS A 103 6.51 -4.70 -1.31
CA HIS A 103 5.89 -3.96 -2.41
C HIS A 103 4.94 -4.89 -3.18
N PRO A 104 3.64 -4.95 -2.86
CA PRO A 104 2.74 -5.96 -3.42
C PRO A 104 2.39 -5.76 -4.91
N ASP A 105 2.54 -4.56 -5.47
CA ASP A 105 1.90 -4.19 -6.76
C ASP A 105 2.87 -3.75 -7.87
N THR A 106 4.17 -4.02 -7.78
CA THR A 106 5.11 -3.65 -8.85
C THR A 106 6.00 -4.83 -9.23
N PRO A 107 5.76 -5.48 -10.38
CA PRO A 107 6.68 -6.47 -10.93
C PRO A 107 8.06 -5.83 -11.09
N GLY A 108 9.07 -6.38 -10.43
CA GLY A 108 10.46 -5.92 -10.50
C GLY A 108 10.93 -4.96 -9.39
N ARG A 109 10.05 -4.48 -8.49
CA ARG A 109 10.51 -3.78 -7.29
C ARG A 109 10.69 -4.79 -6.15
N LEU A 110 11.91 -5.35 -6.09
CA LEU A 110 12.28 -6.41 -5.14
C LEU A 110 11.92 -5.97 -3.71
N SER A 111 11.15 -6.80 -3.02
CA SER A 111 10.95 -6.62 -1.59
C SER A 111 12.30 -6.79 -0.90
N GLU A 112 12.61 -5.90 0.05
CA GLU A 112 13.91 -5.90 0.73
C GLU A 112 13.75 -5.87 2.25
N VAL A 113 14.73 -6.47 2.93
CA VAL A 113 14.89 -6.36 4.38
C VAL A 113 16.14 -5.53 4.64
N ARG A 114 16.02 -4.50 5.49
CA ARG A 114 17.15 -3.63 5.86
C ARG A 114 17.27 -3.50 7.36
N CYS A 115 18.50 -3.37 7.86
CA CYS A 115 18.72 -2.97 9.24
C CYS A 115 18.37 -1.50 9.45
N THR A 116 17.82 -1.16 10.63
CA THR A 116 17.47 0.21 11.01
C THR A 116 18.67 1.08 11.38
N VAL A 117 19.80 0.46 11.72
CA VAL A 117 21.01 1.15 12.18
C VAL A 117 22.04 1.24 11.07
N GLU A 118 22.35 0.10 10.44
CA GLU A 118 23.41 0.01 9.44
C GLU A 118 22.81 -0.18 8.04
N ARG A 119 23.11 0.72 7.10
CA ARG A 119 22.50 0.75 5.77
C ARG A 119 23.09 -0.29 4.82
N THR A 120 24.32 -0.74 5.10
CA THR A 120 24.99 -1.81 4.35
C THR A 120 24.37 -3.18 4.63
N HIS A 121 23.70 -3.35 5.78
CA HIS A 121 22.97 -4.56 6.15
C HIS A 121 21.61 -4.59 5.46
N ARG A 122 21.60 -5.13 4.24
CA ARG A 122 20.41 -5.28 3.39
C ARG A 122 20.38 -6.67 2.78
N TRP A 123 19.17 -7.19 2.58
CA TRP A 123 18.93 -8.51 2.00
C TRP A 123 17.82 -8.43 0.96
N ALA A 124 18.13 -8.89 -0.25
CA ALA A 124 17.15 -9.04 -1.33
C ALA A 124 16.25 -10.26 -1.08
N GLU A 125 15.11 -10.32 -1.78
CA GLU A 125 14.10 -11.38 -1.63
C GLU A 125 14.67 -12.81 -1.68
N SER A 126 15.63 -13.07 -2.57
CA SER A 126 16.30 -14.37 -2.70
C SER A 126 17.15 -14.77 -1.50
N GLU A 127 17.54 -13.81 -0.66
CA GLU A 127 18.39 -14.01 0.52
C GLU A 127 17.57 -14.17 1.81
N TRP A 128 16.25 -13.98 1.75
CA TRP A 128 15.39 -13.97 2.93
C TRP A 128 15.29 -15.32 3.63
N LEU A 129 15.32 -16.43 2.88
CA LEU A 129 15.28 -17.77 3.46
C LEU A 129 16.52 -18.00 4.35
N ARG A 130 17.71 -17.66 3.83
CA ARG A 130 18.99 -17.73 4.56
C ARG A 130 19.03 -16.75 5.73
N LEU A 131 18.44 -15.56 5.56
CA LEU A 131 18.30 -14.59 6.64
C LEU A 131 17.42 -15.14 7.78
N GLY A 132 16.31 -15.80 7.45
CA GLY A 132 15.42 -16.44 8.42
C GLY A 132 16.13 -17.51 9.25
N GLU A 133 16.99 -18.32 8.62
CA GLU A 133 17.84 -19.29 9.32
C GLU A 133 18.84 -18.61 10.27
N ARG A 134 19.50 -17.52 9.83
CA ARG A 134 20.47 -16.77 10.66
C ARG A 134 19.80 -16.08 11.85
N VAL A 135 18.65 -15.46 11.63
CA VAL A 135 17.86 -14.81 12.69
C VAL A 135 17.29 -15.85 13.67
N SER A 136 17.00 -17.07 13.21
CA SER A 136 16.52 -18.18 14.06
C SER A 136 17.66 -18.90 14.79
N GLY A 137 18.84 -19.01 14.17
CA GLY A 137 19.98 -19.80 14.63
C GLY A 137 20.82 -19.15 15.74
N GLU A 138 20.86 -17.82 15.83
CA GLU A 138 21.62 -17.09 16.86
C GLU A 138 20.74 -16.54 18.00
N SER A 139 19.44 -16.85 18.04
CA SER A 139 18.52 -16.27 19.02
C SER A 139 17.43 -17.23 19.49
N GLY A 140 17.83 -18.19 20.33
CA GLY A 140 16.91 -18.87 21.26
C GLY A 140 16.24 -17.96 22.31
N ARG A 141 16.26 -16.62 22.17
CA ARG A 141 15.68 -15.71 23.18
C ARG A 141 15.03 -14.41 22.70
N THR A 142 14.64 -14.28 21.43
CA THR A 142 13.87 -13.10 20.97
C THR A 142 12.72 -13.47 20.04
N ARG A 143 11.90 -14.44 20.44
CA ARG A 143 10.57 -14.63 19.85
C ARG A 143 9.60 -13.58 20.42
N ARG A 144 9.36 -12.48 19.70
CA ARG A 144 8.21 -11.58 19.94
C ARG A 144 7.73 -10.91 18.65
N PRO A 145 6.40 -10.69 18.47
CA PRO A 145 5.35 -10.79 19.48
C PRO A 145 4.46 -12.01 19.29
N MET A 146 4.35 -12.85 20.32
CA MET A 146 3.39 -13.97 20.38
C MET A 146 1.92 -13.50 20.42
N TRP A 147 1.67 -12.19 20.60
CA TRP A 147 0.35 -11.58 20.78
C TRP A 147 0.28 -10.28 19.97
N LEU A 148 -0.61 -10.23 18.98
CA LEU A 148 -0.84 -9.09 18.08
C LEU A 148 -2.16 -8.38 18.43
N GLY A 149 -2.12 -7.05 18.49
CA GLY A 149 -3.31 -6.24 18.68
C GLY A 149 -4.15 -6.13 17.41
N VAL A 150 -5.45 -5.85 17.54
CA VAL A 150 -6.37 -5.64 16.41
C VAL A 150 -5.83 -4.61 15.41
N ALA A 151 -5.25 -3.51 15.91
CA ALA A 151 -4.69 -2.45 15.05
C ALA A 151 -3.48 -2.94 14.25
N GLU A 152 -2.64 -3.79 14.83
CA GLU A 152 -1.48 -4.38 14.15
C GLU A 152 -1.95 -5.37 13.08
N ILE A 153 -2.94 -6.22 13.38
CA ILE A 153 -3.48 -7.18 12.41
C ILE A 153 -4.17 -6.48 11.25
N THR A 154 -5.00 -5.47 11.53
CA THR A 154 -5.62 -4.65 10.48
C THR A 154 -4.57 -4.01 9.58
N ARG A 155 -3.49 -3.50 10.18
CA ARG A 155 -2.39 -2.86 9.45
C ARG A 155 -1.57 -3.87 8.65
N MET A 156 -1.27 -5.05 9.19
CA MET A 156 -0.35 -6.02 8.56
C MET A 156 -0.98 -6.77 7.39
N TRP A 157 -2.28 -7.05 7.45
CA TRP A 157 -2.99 -7.84 6.44
C TRP A 157 -4.06 -7.08 5.66
N ASN A 158 -4.09 -5.75 5.81
CA ASN A 158 -5.09 -4.87 5.18
C ASN A 158 -6.54 -5.36 5.34
N VAL A 159 -6.90 -5.79 6.56
CA VAL A 159 -8.23 -6.32 6.89
C VAL A 159 -8.97 -5.38 7.84
N SER A 160 -10.26 -5.17 7.59
CA SER A 160 -11.08 -4.34 8.49
C SER A 160 -11.11 -4.92 9.91
N ARG A 161 -11.26 -4.07 10.92
CA ARG A 161 -11.40 -4.52 12.32
C ARG A 161 -12.53 -5.54 12.50
N GLY A 162 -13.66 -5.32 11.80
CA GLY A 162 -14.77 -6.28 11.76
C GLY A 162 -14.35 -7.65 11.21
N SER A 163 -13.50 -7.67 10.17
CA SER A 163 -12.93 -8.91 9.64
C SER A 163 -11.99 -9.58 10.64
N VAL A 164 -11.19 -8.82 11.40
CA VAL A 164 -10.34 -9.38 12.47
C VAL A 164 -11.19 -10.08 13.52
N TYR A 165 -12.25 -9.44 14.01
CA TYR A 165 -13.13 -10.07 15.01
C TYR A 165 -13.87 -11.28 14.45
N ARG A 166 -14.37 -11.20 13.21
CA ARG A 166 -15.04 -12.30 12.55
C ARG A 166 -14.10 -13.51 12.37
N LEU A 167 -12.91 -13.30 11.81
CA LEU A 167 -11.90 -14.34 11.61
C LEU A 167 -11.44 -14.93 12.94
N ALA A 168 -11.20 -14.09 13.95
CA ALA A 168 -10.85 -14.55 15.29
C ALA A 168 -11.94 -15.44 15.91
N SER A 169 -13.20 -15.12 15.65
CA SER A 169 -14.33 -15.92 16.12
C SER A 169 -14.49 -17.22 15.32
N GLU A 170 -14.49 -17.16 13.99
CA GLU A 170 -14.68 -18.31 13.11
C GLU A 170 -13.56 -19.35 13.28
N ARG A 171 -12.33 -18.90 13.43
CA ARG A 171 -11.13 -19.74 13.57
C ARG A 171 -10.71 -19.96 15.02
N SER A 172 -11.53 -19.53 15.98
CA SER A 172 -11.27 -19.67 17.42
C SER A 172 -9.86 -19.25 17.84
N TRP A 173 -9.40 -18.08 17.38
CA TRP A 173 -8.05 -17.59 17.67
C TRP A 173 -7.84 -17.44 19.18
N ARG A 174 -6.68 -17.90 19.65
CA ARG A 174 -6.24 -17.67 21.02
C ARG A 174 -6.17 -16.16 21.25
N ARG A 175 -6.75 -15.71 22.35
CA ARG A 175 -6.83 -14.28 22.72
C ARG A 175 -6.45 -14.05 24.17
N CYS A 176 -5.80 -12.93 24.45
CA CYS A 176 -5.60 -12.44 25.81
C CYS A 176 -6.00 -10.97 25.91
N SER A 177 -6.44 -10.57 27.10
CA SER A 177 -6.70 -9.17 27.43
C SER A 177 -5.51 -8.60 28.21
N ARG A 178 -5.06 -7.41 27.82
CA ARG A 178 -4.09 -6.63 28.61
C ARG A 178 -4.60 -5.19 28.70
N GLY A 179 -5.09 -4.81 29.88
CA GLY A 179 -5.84 -3.58 30.08
C GLY A 179 -7.12 -3.55 29.23
N ARG A 180 -7.40 -2.43 28.55
CA ARG A 180 -8.58 -2.26 27.67
C ARG A 180 -8.39 -2.83 26.25
N LYS A 181 -7.27 -3.50 25.95
CA LYS A 181 -6.95 -3.98 24.61
C LYS A 181 -6.95 -5.52 24.56
N THR A 182 -7.49 -6.06 23.48
CA THR A 182 -7.48 -7.49 23.15
C THR A 182 -6.38 -7.78 22.15
N TYR A 183 -5.64 -8.86 22.40
CA TYR A 183 -4.56 -9.34 21.56
C TYR A 183 -4.81 -10.79 21.14
N TYR A 184 -4.36 -11.17 19.96
CA TYR A 184 -4.52 -12.51 19.36
C TYR A 184 -3.17 -13.16 19.12
N HIS A 185 -3.12 -14.49 19.21
CA HIS A 185 -1.85 -15.20 19.05
C HIS A 185 -1.34 -15.10 17.61
N SER A 186 -0.05 -14.77 17.43
CA SER A 186 0.54 -14.49 16.10
C SER A 186 0.41 -15.65 15.13
N ASP A 187 0.55 -16.89 15.62
CA ASP A 187 0.54 -18.09 14.79
C ASP A 187 -0.87 -18.34 14.20
N ASP A 188 -1.93 -18.11 14.98
CA ASP A 188 -3.33 -18.31 14.54
C ASP A 188 -3.71 -17.29 13.45
N VAL A 189 -3.22 -16.05 13.61
CA VAL A 189 -3.37 -14.99 12.61
C VAL A 189 -2.64 -15.36 11.32
N ALA A 190 -1.37 -15.76 11.42
CA ALA A 190 -0.53 -16.07 10.27
C ALA A 190 -1.01 -17.31 9.49
N GLU A 191 -1.52 -18.33 10.18
CA GLU A 191 -2.14 -19.51 9.58
C GLU A 191 -3.41 -19.14 8.82
N THR A 192 -4.34 -18.43 9.47
CA THR A 192 -5.60 -18.02 8.85
C THR A 192 -5.39 -17.13 7.62
N MET A 193 -4.37 -16.28 7.63
CA MET A 193 -4.08 -15.41 6.50
C MET A 193 -3.40 -16.14 5.35
N ARG A 194 -2.55 -17.14 5.61
CA ARG A 194 -1.99 -18.01 4.56
C ARG A 194 -3.08 -18.77 3.81
N ASP A 195 -4.03 -19.36 4.53
CA ASP A 195 -5.17 -20.08 3.94
C ASP A 195 -6.02 -19.22 3.00
N ARG A 196 -6.14 -17.92 3.29
CA ARG A 196 -6.88 -16.97 2.45
C ARG A 196 -6.16 -16.64 1.16
N VAL A 197 -4.83 -16.49 1.20
CA VAL A 197 -4.02 -16.21 0.00
C VAL A 197 -4.01 -17.42 -0.94
N SER A 198 -4.04 -18.64 -0.42
CA SER A 198 -4.10 -19.86 -1.25
C SER A 198 -5.47 -20.14 -1.90
N ARG A 199 -6.52 -19.38 -1.56
CA ARG A 199 -7.91 -19.58 -2.05
C ARG A 199 -8.42 -18.44 -2.94
N SER A 200 -7.58 -17.44 -3.22
CA SER A 200 -7.83 -16.37 -4.19
C SER A 200 -7.00 -16.59 -5.44
#